data_AF-A0A6P2FZD8-F1
#
_entry.id   AF-A0A6P2FZD8-F1
#
_cell.length_a   1.000
_cell.length_b   1.000
_cell.length_c   1.000
_cell.angle_alpha   90.00
_cell.angle_beta   90.00
_cell.angle_gamma   90.00
#
_symmetry.space_group_name_H-M   'P 1'
#
loop_
_entity.id
_entity.type
_entity.pdbx_description
1 polymer ?
#
loop_
_entity_poly.entity_id
_entity_poly.type
_entity_poly.pdbx_seq_one_letter_code
_entity_poly.pdbx_strand_id
1 'polypeptide(L)'
;MTENHSGANSQTKLRRAAKVANSALVPKGVGLAVGQLGRSRQNLSEAWEAARETRQRLLNESKLPIKTVILKDGSEHELPTDPSERFEFLYRVMDWSPAHHASQITAARRAKYGSIAMTIIAFAMVCFMIFTVPMWIAFLLIPTSLTVLAVGIATTFRWALVEYQYTQRALINFKTFLVQPNFFRWIFC
;
A
#
# COMPACT_ATOMS: atom_id res chain seq x y z
N MET A 1 81.73 -4.22 29.03
CA MET A 1 80.51 -5.00 28.72
C MET A 1 79.33 -4.13 29.12
N THR A 2 78.76 -3.34 28.18
CA THR A 2 77.53 -3.65 27.39
C THR A 2 76.30 -3.76 28.32
N GLU A 3 75.18 -3.07 28.18
CA GLU A 3 74.52 -2.44 27.01
C GLU A 3 73.33 -1.57 27.47
N ASN A 4 73.09 -0.48 26.73
CA ASN A 4 71.81 0.10 26.30
C ASN A 4 70.50 -0.10 27.08
N HIS A 5 69.90 1.02 27.52
CA HIS A 5 68.44 1.22 27.50
C HIS A 5 68.08 2.67 27.15
N SER A 6 68.13 3.01 25.86
CA SER A 6 67.46 4.20 25.30
C SER A 6 66.44 3.72 24.26
N GLY A 7 65.24 3.37 24.72
CA GLY A 7 64.21 2.73 23.88
C GLY A 7 62.76 3.16 24.13
N ALA A 8 62.52 4.20 24.94
CA ALA A 8 61.16 4.51 25.39
C ALA A 8 60.43 5.62 24.60
N ASN A 9 61.09 6.36 23.71
CA ASN A 9 60.50 7.60 23.14
C ASN A 9 60.09 7.52 21.66
N SER A 10 60.38 6.43 20.94
CA SER A 10 60.05 6.31 19.50
C SER A 10 58.68 5.65 19.24
N GLN A 11 58.22 4.75 20.12
CA GLN A 11 56.98 4.00 19.91
C GLN A 11 55.72 4.88 20.04
N THR A 12 55.74 5.89 20.89
CA THR A 12 54.59 6.79 21.14
C THR A 12 54.36 7.76 19.98
N LYS A 13 55.43 8.21 19.31
CA LYS A 13 55.35 9.09 18.12
C LYS A 13 54.87 8.32 16.88
N LEU A 14 55.34 7.08 16.69
CA LEU A 14 54.89 6.21 15.60
C LEU A 14 53.41 5.79 15.75
N ARG A 15 52.94 5.51 16.97
CA ARG A 15 51.51 5.21 17.22
C ARG A 15 50.59 6.40 16.97
N ARG A 16 51.02 7.63 17.26
CA ARG A 16 50.24 8.85 16.94
C ARG A 16 50.25 9.14 15.43
N ALA A 17 51.38 8.97 14.75
CA ALA A 17 51.45 9.12 13.29
C ALA A 17 50.59 8.09 12.54
N ALA A 18 50.57 6.83 12.99
CA ALA A 18 49.73 5.78 12.39
C ALA A 18 48.22 6.05 12.59
N LYS A 19 47.81 6.64 13.71
CA LYS A 19 46.41 6.99 13.98
C LYS A 19 45.92 8.19 13.13
N VAL A 20 46.83 9.11 12.82
CA VAL A 20 46.56 10.26 11.94
C VAL A 20 46.58 9.84 10.46
N ALA A 21 47.45 8.89 10.07
CA ALA A 21 47.48 8.35 8.72
C ALA A 21 46.24 7.50 8.38
N ASN A 22 45.74 6.69 9.32
CA ASN A 22 44.51 5.90 9.11
C ASN A 22 43.22 6.74 9.11
N SER A 23 43.24 7.96 9.64
CA SER A 23 42.10 8.89 9.55
C SER A 23 42.13 9.77 8.30
N ALA A 24 43.27 9.84 7.61
CA ALA A 24 43.43 10.60 6.36
C ALA A 24 43.11 9.80 5.09
N LEU A 25 42.96 8.47 5.18
CA LEU A 25 42.76 7.57 4.04
C LEU A 25 41.33 7.09 3.83
N VAL A 26 40.35 7.61 4.57
CA VAL A 26 38.93 7.46 4.21
C VAL A 26 38.52 8.71 3.42
N PRO A 27 38.35 8.62 2.09
CA PRO A 27 37.95 9.78 1.29
C PRO A 27 36.65 10.35 1.85
N LYS A 28 36.60 11.67 2.06
CA LYS A 28 35.47 12.39 2.68
C LYS A 28 34.10 12.01 2.07
N GLY A 29 34.06 11.59 0.80
CA GLY A 29 32.87 11.10 0.12
C GLY A 29 32.28 9.79 0.65
N VAL A 30 33.08 8.86 1.18
CA VAL A 30 32.60 7.56 1.70
C VAL A 30 31.94 7.74 3.07
N GLY A 31 32.48 8.61 3.93
CA GLY A 31 31.85 8.96 5.21
C GLY A 31 30.53 9.73 5.04
N LEU A 32 30.45 10.60 4.03
CA LEU A 32 29.21 11.28 3.64
C LEU A 32 28.18 10.31 3.05
N ALA A 33 28.59 9.38 2.19
CA ALA A 33 27.70 8.38 1.61
C ALA A 33 27.20 7.37 2.66
N VAL A 34 28.07 6.87 3.57
CA VAL A 34 27.68 5.98 4.68
C VAL A 34 26.82 6.71 5.71
N GLY A 35 27.11 8.00 5.99
CA GLY A 35 26.28 8.84 6.84
C GLY A 35 24.92 9.16 6.23
N GLN A 36 24.85 9.37 4.91
CA GLN A 36 23.59 9.52 4.17
C GLN A 36 22.83 8.20 4.04
N LEU A 37 23.52 7.06 3.89
CA LEU A 37 22.90 5.73 3.88
C LEU A 37 22.36 5.36 5.28
N GLY A 38 23.10 5.70 6.34
CA GLY A 38 22.71 5.51 7.73
C GLY A 38 21.51 6.38 8.11
N ARG A 39 21.54 7.67 7.74
CA ARG A 39 20.39 8.57 7.89
C ARG A 39 19.22 8.17 7.00
N SER A 40 19.45 7.69 5.79
CA SER A 40 18.40 7.15 4.90
C SER A 40 17.74 5.91 5.51
N ARG A 41 18.53 5.00 6.12
CA ARG A 41 17.99 3.85 6.84
C ARG A 41 17.23 4.24 8.10
N GLN A 42 17.70 5.23 8.85
CA GLN A 42 16.99 5.79 10.01
C GLN A 42 15.69 6.47 9.59
N ASN A 43 15.72 7.29 8.53
CA ASN A 43 14.53 7.91 7.96
C ASN A 43 13.54 6.87 7.40
N LEU A 44 14.03 5.77 6.82
CA LEU A 44 13.20 4.67 6.37
C LEU A 44 12.59 3.90 7.54
N SER A 45 13.33 3.63 8.61
CA SER A 45 12.78 2.98 9.80
C SER A 45 11.76 3.86 10.50
N GLU A 46 12.04 5.16 10.63
CA GLU A 46 11.11 6.15 11.18
C GLU A 46 9.85 6.28 10.29
N ALA A 47 10.01 6.30 8.96
CA ALA A 47 8.87 6.30 8.04
C ALA A 47 8.07 5.00 8.11
N TRP A 48 8.71 3.86 8.36
CA TRP A 48 8.04 2.57 8.51
C TRP A 48 7.29 2.48 9.84
N GLU A 49 7.88 2.99 10.92
CA GLU A 49 7.24 3.11 12.23
C GLU A 49 6.06 4.09 12.17
N ALA A 50 6.23 5.26 11.55
CA ALA A 50 5.16 6.22 11.31
C ALA A 50 4.07 5.66 10.40
N ALA A 51 4.41 4.86 9.38
CA ALA A 51 3.44 4.16 8.55
C ALA A 51 2.68 3.08 9.35
N ARG A 52 3.36 2.39 10.27
CA ARG A 52 2.75 1.38 11.16
C ARG A 52 1.82 2.01 12.19
N GLU A 53 2.22 3.15 12.74
CA GLU A 53 1.42 3.95 13.68
C GLU A 53 0.21 4.56 12.96
N THR A 54 0.40 5.16 11.79
CA THR A 54 -0.68 5.68 10.94
C THR A 54 -1.64 4.56 10.55
N ARG A 55 -1.11 3.37 10.28
CA ARG A 55 -1.92 2.17 10.02
C ARG A 55 -2.76 1.75 11.22
N GLN A 56 -2.16 1.65 12.40
CA GLN A 56 -2.89 1.33 13.64
C GLN A 56 -3.94 2.40 13.94
N ARG A 57 -3.59 3.67 13.77
CA ARG A 57 -4.50 4.79 13.93
C ARG A 57 -5.67 4.74 12.96
N LEU A 58 -5.43 4.49 11.67
CA LEU A 58 -6.49 4.33 10.67
C LEU A 58 -7.37 3.11 10.92
N LEU A 59 -6.80 2.01 11.46
CA LEU A 59 -7.58 0.85 11.90
C LEU A 59 -8.49 1.23 13.08
N ASN A 60 -7.95 1.92 14.09
CA ASN A 60 -8.68 2.33 15.30
C ASN A 60 -9.71 3.44 15.04
N GLU A 61 -9.41 4.37 14.12
CA GLU A 61 -10.29 5.48 13.73
C GLU A 61 -11.27 5.11 12.61
N SER A 62 -11.22 3.88 12.08
CA SER A 62 -12.14 3.43 11.02
C SER A 62 -13.55 3.17 11.54
N LYS A 63 -14.16 4.19 12.15
CA LYS A 63 -15.60 4.29 12.35
C LYS A 63 -16.23 4.21 10.96
N LEU A 64 -16.90 3.11 10.69
CA LEU A 64 -17.73 2.95 9.50
C LEU A 64 -18.81 4.05 9.52
N PRO A 65 -18.99 4.81 8.44
CA PRO A 65 -19.80 6.04 8.46
C PRO A 65 -21.29 5.79 8.68
N ILE A 66 -21.77 4.58 8.42
CA ILE A 66 -23.18 4.20 8.52
C ILE A 66 -23.43 3.69 9.95
N LYS A 67 -24.25 4.40 10.73
CA LYS A 67 -24.57 4.02 12.12
C LYS A 67 -25.86 3.23 12.24
N THR A 68 -26.79 3.44 11.31
CA THR A 68 -28.10 2.81 11.31
C THR A 68 -28.43 2.21 9.95
N VAL A 69 -29.26 1.18 9.95
CA VAL A 69 -29.81 0.56 8.73
C VAL A 69 -31.32 0.52 8.87
N ILE A 70 -32.01 0.91 7.81
CA ILE A 70 -33.46 0.75 7.68
C ILE A 70 -33.70 -0.62 7.04
N LEU A 71 -34.39 -1.51 7.74
CA LEU A 71 -34.75 -2.82 7.25
C LEU A 71 -35.96 -2.75 6.29
N LYS A 72 -36.25 -3.87 5.63
CA LYS A 72 -37.38 -3.98 4.68
C LYS A 72 -38.75 -3.74 5.32
N ASP A 73 -38.85 -3.94 6.63
CA ASP A 73 -40.03 -3.67 7.45
C ASP A 73 -40.16 -2.19 7.87
N GLY A 74 -39.21 -1.34 7.46
CA GLY A 74 -39.17 0.08 7.80
C GLY A 74 -38.60 0.39 9.18
N SER A 75 -38.16 -0.63 9.93
CA SER A 75 -37.53 -0.44 11.24
C SER A 75 -36.08 0.05 11.10
N GLU A 76 -35.68 0.98 11.96
CA GLU A 76 -34.30 1.48 12.03
C GLU A 76 -33.55 0.73 13.14
N HIS A 77 -32.44 0.06 12.78
CA HIS A 77 -31.59 -0.66 13.72
C HIS A 77 -30.19 -0.04 13.76
N GLU A 78 -29.68 0.15 14.97
CA GLU A 78 -28.28 0.53 15.17
C GLU A 78 -27.34 -0.63 14.80
N LEU A 79 -26.31 -0.32 14.02
CA LEU A 79 -25.31 -1.29 13.61
C LEU A 79 -24.27 -1.49 14.71
N PRO A 80 -23.84 -2.75 14.98
CA PRO A 80 -22.73 -3.03 15.88
C PRO A 80 -21.47 -2.21 15.54
N THR A 81 -20.70 -1.85 16.56
CA THR A 81 -19.49 -1.04 16.37
C THR A 81 -18.37 -1.85 15.73
N ASP A 82 -18.32 -3.15 16.00
CA ASP A 82 -17.31 -4.04 15.44
C ASP A 82 -17.60 -4.36 13.95
N PRO A 83 -16.62 -4.19 13.05
CA PRO A 83 -16.73 -4.54 11.64
C PRO A 83 -17.22 -5.96 11.33
N SER A 84 -16.85 -6.95 12.15
CA SER A 84 -17.19 -8.36 11.92
C SER A 84 -18.64 -8.66 12.31
N GLU A 85 -19.04 -8.23 13.51
CA GLU A 85 -20.42 -8.33 13.99
C GLU A 85 -21.39 -7.58 13.08
N ARG A 86 -20.96 -6.44 12.54
CA ARG A 86 -21.78 -5.66 11.60
C ARG A 86 -22.03 -6.40 10.29
N PHE A 87 -21.03 -7.12 9.79
CA PHE A 87 -21.20 -7.95 8.60
C PHE A 87 -22.13 -9.12 8.88
N GLU A 88 -21.97 -9.78 10.02
CA GLU A 88 -22.87 -10.86 10.43
C GLU A 88 -24.31 -10.37 10.61
N PHE A 89 -24.51 -9.19 11.21
CA PHE A 89 -25.83 -8.59 11.35
C PHE A 89 -26.48 -8.38 9.97
N LEU A 90 -25.77 -7.75 9.04
CA LEU A 90 -26.28 -7.56 7.67
C LEU A 90 -26.50 -8.88 6.93
N TYR A 91 -25.63 -9.87 7.14
CA TYR A 91 -25.77 -11.20 6.58
C TYR A 91 -27.06 -11.88 7.04
N ARG A 92 -27.38 -11.80 8.34
CA ARG A 92 -28.61 -12.35 8.93
C ARG A 92 -29.85 -11.58 8.48
N VAL A 93 -29.79 -10.25 8.45
CA VAL A 93 -30.89 -9.39 8.02
C VAL A 93 -31.25 -9.58 6.55
N MET A 94 -30.26 -9.84 5.70
CA MET A 94 -30.49 -10.12 4.28
C MET A 94 -30.87 -11.58 3.98
N ASP A 95 -30.99 -12.43 5.01
CA ASP A 95 -31.34 -13.84 4.91
C ASP A 95 -30.47 -14.61 3.90
N TRP A 96 -29.16 -14.33 3.94
CA TRP A 96 -28.23 -14.94 3.01
C TRP A 96 -27.93 -16.40 3.37
N SER A 97 -28.19 -17.30 2.43
CA SER A 97 -27.70 -18.67 2.56
C SER A 97 -26.19 -18.75 2.26
N PRO A 98 -25.46 -19.74 2.83
CA PRO A 98 -24.03 -19.91 2.55
C PRO A 98 -23.72 -20.05 1.06
N ALA A 99 -24.63 -20.66 0.29
CA ALA A 99 -24.53 -20.79 -1.16
C ALA A 99 -24.63 -19.42 -1.86
N HIS A 100 -25.54 -18.55 -1.44
CA HIS A 100 -25.65 -17.19 -1.98
C HIS A 100 -24.38 -16.39 -1.69
N HIS A 101 -23.83 -16.49 -0.48
CA HIS A 101 -22.58 -15.82 -0.13
C HIS A 101 -21.40 -16.25 -1.00
N ALA A 102 -21.22 -17.55 -1.23
CA ALA A 102 -20.18 -18.07 -2.12
C ALA A 102 -20.37 -17.59 -3.57
N SER A 103 -21.63 -17.50 -4.02
CA SER A 103 -21.96 -16.96 -5.35
C SER A 103 -21.58 -15.47 -5.47
N GLN A 104 -21.81 -14.66 -4.43
CA GLN A 104 -21.46 -13.24 -4.42
C GLN A 104 -19.95 -13.02 -4.44
N ILE A 105 -19.18 -13.82 -3.70
CA ILE A 105 -17.71 -13.80 -3.77
C ILE A 105 -17.24 -14.09 -5.21
N THR A 106 -17.81 -15.13 -5.83
CA THR A 106 -17.46 -15.51 -7.21
C THR A 106 -17.84 -14.43 -8.21
N ALA A 107 -19.00 -13.81 -8.04
CA ALA A 107 -19.47 -12.70 -8.87
C ALA A 107 -18.55 -11.48 -8.74
N ALA A 108 -18.17 -11.10 -7.52
CA ALA A 108 -17.24 -10.01 -7.25
C ALA A 108 -15.86 -10.26 -7.90
N ARG A 109 -15.34 -11.49 -7.78
CA ARG A 109 -14.09 -11.89 -8.44
C ARG A 109 -14.17 -11.81 -9.96
N ARG A 110 -15.25 -12.30 -10.56
CA ARG A 110 -15.47 -12.19 -12.01
C ARG A 110 -15.59 -10.75 -12.45
N ALA A 111 -16.29 -9.91 -11.70
CA ALA A 111 -16.42 -8.48 -11.98
C ALA A 111 -15.07 -7.76 -11.90
N LYS A 112 -14.23 -8.10 -10.91
CA LYS A 112 -12.85 -7.59 -10.78
C LYS A 112 -12.00 -7.93 -12.00
N TYR A 113 -11.96 -9.19 -12.41
CA TYR A 113 -11.17 -9.58 -13.58
C TYR A 113 -11.77 -9.04 -14.89
N GLY A 114 -13.10 -8.96 -14.97
CA GLY A 114 -13.80 -8.31 -16.08
C GLY A 114 -13.42 -6.84 -16.22
N SER A 115 -13.38 -6.08 -15.11
CA SER A 115 -12.97 -4.67 -15.15
C SER A 115 -11.52 -4.49 -15.55
N ILE A 116 -10.61 -5.35 -15.05
CA ILE A 116 -9.20 -5.34 -15.44
C ILE A 116 -9.06 -5.62 -16.95
N ALA A 117 -9.69 -6.69 -17.45
CA ALA A 117 -9.62 -7.07 -18.86
C ALA A 117 -10.18 -5.96 -19.77
N MET A 118 -11.33 -5.39 -19.42
CA MET A 118 -11.93 -4.27 -20.16
C MET A 118 -11.03 -3.04 -20.17
N THR A 119 -10.36 -2.74 -19.05
CA THR A 119 -9.43 -1.62 -18.94
C THR A 119 -8.21 -1.82 -19.86
N ILE A 120 -7.66 -3.04 -19.89
CA ILE A 120 -6.53 -3.38 -20.78
C ILE A 120 -6.94 -3.27 -22.26
N ILE A 121 -8.11 -3.81 -22.62
CA ILE A 121 -8.63 -3.74 -23.99
C ILE A 121 -8.87 -2.28 -24.40
N ALA A 122 -9.47 -1.48 -23.52
CA ALA A 122 -9.68 -0.05 -23.76
C ALA A 122 -8.34 0.70 -23.95
N PHE A 123 -7.34 0.41 -23.11
CA PHE A 123 -6.01 0.99 -23.25
C PHE A 123 -5.34 0.62 -24.57
N ALA A 124 -5.40 -0.65 -24.97
CA ALA A 124 -4.87 -1.11 -26.25
C ALA A 124 -5.55 -0.42 -27.45
N MET A 125 -6.88 -0.27 -27.40
CA MET A 125 -7.62 0.47 -28.44
C MET A 125 -7.20 1.93 -28.51
N VAL A 126 -6.98 2.60 -27.37
CA VAL A 126 -6.51 3.98 -27.32
C VAL A 126 -5.12 4.10 -27.94
N CYS A 127 -4.18 3.21 -27.58
CA CYS A 127 -2.86 3.17 -28.19
C CYS A 127 -2.93 3.00 -29.71
N PHE A 128 -3.80 2.10 -30.20
CA PHE A 128 -4.01 1.90 -31.63
C PHE A 128 -4.60 3.14 -32.32
N MET A 129 -5.58 3.81 -31.69
CA MET A 129 -6.19 5.01 -32.22
C MET A 129 -5.21 6.17 -32.36
N ILE A 130 -4.25 6.33 -31.43
CA ILE A 130 -3.24 7.40 -31.51
C ILE A 130 -2.44 7.36 -32.80
N PHE A 131 -2.18 6.18 -33.36
CA PHE A 131 -1.42 6.03 -34.62
C PHE A 131 -2.28 6.14 -35.88
N THR A 132 -3.59 5.92 -35.76
CA THR A 132 -4.50 5.81 -36.91
C THR A 132 -5.31 7.09 -37.13
N VAL A 133 -5.57 7.84 -36.05
CA VAL A 133 -6.52 8.94 -36.05
C VAL A 133 -5.80 10.29 -36.29
N PRO A 134 -6.39 11.22 -37.06
CA PRO A 134 -5.87 12.58 -37.24
C PRO A 134 -5.60 13.31 -35.91
N MET A 135 -4.51 14.09 -35.88
CA MET A 135 -4.00 14.76 -34.68
C MET A 135 -5.04 15.62 -33.92
N TRP A 136 -5.97 16.26 -34.63
CA TRP A 136 -6.99 17.10 -34.01
C TRP A 136 -8.00 16.30 -33.17
N ILE A 137 -8.33 15.06 -33.56
CA ILE A 137 -9.21 14.18 -32.77
C ILE A 137 -8.44 13.65 -31.55
N ALA A 138 -7.12 13.48 -31.65
CA ALA A 138 -6.28 13.01 -30.54
C ALA A 138 -6.38 13.94 -29.31
N PHE A 139 -6.53 15.26 -29.50
CA PHE A 139 -6.76 16.20 -28.41
C PHE A 139 -8.01 15.90 -27.58
N LEU A 140 -9.06 15.33 -28.19
CA LEU A 140 -10.27 14.90 -27.48
C LEU A 140 -10.16 13.47 -26.93
N LEU A 141 -9.50 12.58 -27.66
CA LEU A 141 -9.37 11.18 -27.28
C LEU A 141 -8.47 10.97 -26.07
N ILE A 142 -7.35 11.70 -25.96
CA ILE A 142 -6.41 11.56 -24.84
C ILE A 142 -7.08 11.80 -23.48
N PRO A 143 -7.73 12.94 -23.20
CA PRO A 143 -8.39 13.16 -21.90
C PRO A 143 -9.52 12.16 -21.66
N THR A 144 -10.30 11.82 -22.70
CA THR A 144 -11.37 10.81 -22.60
C THR A 144 -10.80 9.45 -22.21
N SER A 145 -9.69 9.03 -22.82
CA SER A 145 -9.03 7.77 -22.49
C SER A 145 -8.49 7.73 -21.06
N LEU A 146 -7.94 8.85 -20.57
CA LEU A 146 -7.49 8.97 -19.18
C LEU A 146 -8.66 8.83 -18.21
N THR A 147 -9.83 9.41 -18.51
CA THR A 147 -11.02 9.23 -17.67
C THR A 147 -11.50 7.78 -17.64
N VAL A 148 -11.52 7.09 -18.79
CA VAL A 148 -11.87 5.68 -18.87
C VAL A 148 -10.90 4.83 -18.06
N LEU A 149 -9.60 5.11 -18.15
CA LEU A 149 -8.57 4.42 -17.37
C LEU A 149 -8.77 4.66 -15.86
N ALA A 150 -9.01 5.90 -15.44
CA ALA A 150 -9.27 6.24 -14.05
C ALA A 150 -10.52 5.53 -13.50
N VAL A 151 -11.60 5.46 -14.27
CA VAL A 151 -12.82 4.73 -13.90
C VAL A 151 -12.55 3.23 -13.84
N GLY A 152 -11.80 2.66 -14.78
CA GLY A 152 -11.40 1.25 -14.78
C GLY A 152 -10.59 0.87 -13.53
N ILE A 153 -9.66 1.74 -13.14
CA ILE A 153 -8.87 1.58 -11.90
C ILE A 153 -9.79 1.67 -10.67
N ALA A 154 -10.64 2.70 -10.59
CA ALA A 154 -11.54 2.90 -9.45
C ALA A 154 -12.54 1.73 -9.27
N THR A 155 -13.09 1.22 -10.37
CA THR A 155 -14.01 0.07 -10.35
C THR A 155 -13.31 -1.22 -9.94
N THR A 156 -12.07 -1.43 -10.38
CA THR A 156 -11.25 -2.57 -9.94
C THR A 156 -11.01 -2.54 -8.43
N PHE A 157 -10.63 -1.37 -7.89
CA PHE A 157 -10.48 -1.19 -6.44
C PHE A 157 -11.77 -1.42 -5.67
N ARG A 158 -12.91 -0.97 -6.22
CA ARG A 158 -14.23 -1.19 -5.62
C ARG A 158 -14.55 -2.69 -5.54
N TRP A 159 -14.35 -3.44 -6.61
CA TRP A 159 -14.63 -4.89 -6.60
C TRP A 159 -13.64 -5.68 -5.74
N ALA A 160 -12.37 -5.27 -5.68
CA ALA A 160 -11.39 -5.85 -4.77
C ALA A 160 -11.74 -5.63 -3.28
N LEU A 161 -12.24 -4.43 -2.93
CA LEU A 161 -12.75 -4.14 -1.59
C LEU A 161 -13.93 -5.05 -1.25
N VAL A 162 -14.90 -5.17 -2.16
CA VAL A 162 -16.09 -6.00 -1.97
C VAL A 162 -15.72 -7.48 -1.79
N GLU A 163 -14.81 -8.01 -2.60
CA GLU A 163 -14.28 -9.37 -2.46
C GLU A 163 -13.61 -9.59 -1.10
N TYR A 164 -12.79 -8.62 -0.66
CA TYR A 164 -12.16 -8.66 0.66
C TYR A 164 -13.20 -8.71 1.78
N GLN A 165 -14.19 -7.82 1.74
CA GLN A 165 -15.24 -7.71 2.77
C GLN A 165 -16.05 -9.02 2.88
N TYR A 166 -16.43 -9.63 1.75
CA TYR A 166 -17.13 -10.91 1.76
C TYR A 166 -16.25 -12.06 2.24
N THR A 167 -14.97 -12.08 1.85
CA THR A 167 -14.09 -13.20 2.23
C THR A 167 -13.69 -13.14 3.71
N GLN A 168 -13.44 -11.94 4.24
CA GLN A 168 -13.05 -11.74 5.64
C GLN A 168 -14.25 -11.54 6.58
N ARG A 169 -15.47 -11.48 6.03
CA ARG A 169 -16.71 -11.19 6.77
C ARG A 169 -16.58 -9.95 7.67
N ALA A 170 -15.97 -8.91 7.14
CA ALA A 170 -15.73 -7.67 7.87
C ALA A 170 -16.00 -6.48 6.95
N LEU A 171 -16.88 -5.58 7.39
CA LEU A 171 -17.10 -4.32 6.67
C LEU A 171 -16.00 -3.34 7.03
N ILE A 172 -15.18 -2.97 6.05
CA ILE A 172 -14.10 -2.00 6.25
C ILE A 172 -14.18 -0.86 5.24
N ASN A 173 -13.73 0.33 5.65
CA ASN A 173 -13.63 1.48 4.76
C ASN A 173 -12.51 1.29 3.72
N PHE A 174 -12.61 2.01 2.60
CA PHE A 174 -11.58 1.98 1.55
C PHE A 174 -10.19 2.36 2.07
N LYS A 175 -10.10 3.38 2.94
CA LYS A 175 -8.84 3.78 3.58
C LYS A 175 -8.21 2.63 4.38
N THR A 176 -9.04 1.90 5.14
CA THR A 176 -8.60 0.75 5.93
C THR A 176 -8.14 -0.41 5.04
N PHE A 177 -8.78 -0.59 3.88
CA PHE A 177 -8.42 -1.62 2.90
C PHE A 177 -7.04 -1.38 2.27
N LEU A 178 -6.73 -0.12 1.89
CA LEU A 178 -5.41 0.23 1.31
C LEU A 178 -4.23 -0.10 2.23
N VAL A 179 -4.48 -0.13 3.54
CA VAL A 179 -3.46 -0.29 4.57
C VAL A 179 -3.21 -1.77 4.91
N GLN A 180 -4.01 -2.70 4.37
CA GLN A 180 -3.86 -4.14 4.62
C GLN A 180 -2.53 -4.68 4.08
N PRO A 181 -1.86 -5.63 4.77
CA PRO A 181 -0.50 -6.03 4.44
C PRO A 181 -0.42 -6.81 3.12
N ASN A 182 -1.53 -7.44 2.73
CA ASN A 182 -1.67 -8.24 1.50
C ASN A 182 -2.57 -7.56 0.47
N PHE A 183 -2.68 -6.23 0.50
CA PHE A 183 -3.58 -5.46 -0.38
C PHE A 183 -3.40 -5.79 -1.87
N PHE A 184 -2.17 -5.84 -2.37
CA PHE A 184 -1.89 -6.17 -3.77
C PHE A 184 -2.38 -7.54 -4.18
N ARG A 185 -2.31 -8.52 -3.26
CA ARG A 185 -2.83 -9.87 -3.51
C ARG A 185 -4.33 -9.85 -3.75
N TRP A 186 -5.09 -9.00 -3.05
CA TRP A 186 -6.54 -8.90 -3.25
C TRP A 186 -6.94 -8.26 -4.58
N ILE A 187 -6.06 -7.46 -5.18
CA ILE A 187 -6.32 -6.83 -6.47
C ILE A 187 -6.01 -7.79 -7.62
N PHE A 188 -4.86 -8.48 -7.53
CA PHE A 188 -4.33 -9.24 -8.66
C PHE A 188 -4.57 -10.76 -8.57
N CYS A 189 -4.82 -11.32 -7.38
CA CYS A 189 -5.13 -12.74 -7.17
C CYS A 189 -6.59 -12.97 -6.79
#